data_AF-A0AAW4MZ55-F1
#
_entry.id   AF-A0AAW4MZ55-F1
#
_cell.length_a   1.000
_cell.length_b   1.000
_cell.length_c   1.000
_cell.angle_alpha   90.00
_cell.angle_beta   90.00
_cell.angle_gamma   90.00
#
_symmetry.space_group_name_H-M   'P 1'
#
loop_
_entity.id
_entity.type
_entity.pdbx_description
1 polymer ?
#
loop_
_entity_poly.entity_id
_entity_poly.type
_entity_poly.pdbx_seq_one_letter_code
_entity_poly.pdbx_strand_id
1 'polypeptide(L)'
;MLSSIQALAGTTACKGVQIARLKDWAKENDCWIENPESLGVFSDRGSENEVYMAYDGIHVYKLNDFRYSDDNLTPFFERIVAHNQYFTACPYDFIGFSQNRDRKVCAVLRQQLVVNAREATPEEIKAEFERIGFHAEDNGEYFTNGIHDIFDAVPNNVLVGDDGNYYFIDTIIFLSDNNGLDTYKKYSPNYSKGKMFP
;
A
#
# COMPACT_ATOMS: atom_id res chain seq x y z
N MET A 1 17.85 -6.64 3.10
CA MET A 1 16.70 -6.33 3.98
C MET A 1 15.44 -6.99 3.45
N LEU A 2 14.89 -6.58 2.31
CA LEU A 2 13.63 -7.12 1.78
C LEU A 2 13.65 -8.65 1.53
N SER A 3 14.75 -9.18 0.97
CA SER A 3 14.90 -10.62 0.72
C SER A 3 14.89 -11.48 2.00
N SER A 4 15.47 -10.98 3.11
CA SER A 4 15.45 -11.66 4.41
C SER A 4 14.06 -11.61 5.05
N ILE A 5 13.34 -10.50 4.88
CA ILE A 5 11.96 -10.33 5.35
C ILE A 5 11.01 -11.27 4.58
N GLN A 6 11.16 -11.36 3.27
CA GLN A 6 10.36 -12.27 2.43
C GLN A 6 10.59 -13.74 2.77
N ALA A 7 11.77 -14.11 3.29
CA ALA A 7 12.04 -15.47 3.77
C ALA A 7 11.40 -15.77 5.13
N LEU A 8 11.07 -14.75 5.93
CA LEU A 8 10.37 -14.88 7.21
C LEU A 8 8.84 -14.82 7.04
N ALA A 9 8.38 -13.92 6.18
CA ALA A 9 7.01 -13.91 5.68
C ALA A 9 6.74 -15.22 4.91
N GLY A 10 5.60 -15.87 5.15
CA GLY A 10 5.27 -17.16 4.55
C GLY A 10 5.81 -18.40 5.25
N THR A 11 6.53 -18.28 6.38
CA THR A 11 7.01 -19.46 7.16
C THR A 11 5.91 -20.17 7.95
N THR A 12 4.72 -19.57 8.09
CA THR A 12 3.53 -20.16 8.72
C THR A 12 2.27 -19.58 8.07
N ALA A 13 1.16 -20.32 8.02
CA ALA A 13 -0.11 -19.80 7.50
C ALA A 13 -0.84 -18.81 8.45
N CYS A 14 -0.28 -18.50 9.62
CA CYS A 14 -0.90 -17.57 10.56
C CYS A 14 -0.24 -16.19 10.49
N LYS A 15 -0.97 -15.21 9.96
CA LYS A 15 -0.54 -13.81 9.85
C LYS A 15 -0.01 -13.25 11.16
N GLY A 16 -0.71 -13.48 12.27
CA GLY A 16 -0.32 -12.99 13.59
C GLY A 16 1.06 -13.50 14.05
N VAL A 17 1.39 -14.76 13.74
CA VAL A 17 2.71 -15.34 14.05
C VAL A 17 3.80 -14.70 13.18
N GLN A 18 3.52 -14.49 11.89
CA GLN A 18 4.46 -13.80 11.01
C GLN A 18 4.72 -12.36 11.48
N ILE A 19 3.67 -11.61 11.86
CA ILE A 19 3.80 -10.25 12.38
C ILE A 19 4.68 -10.22 13.65
N ALA A 20 4.48 -11.16 14.57
CA ALA A 20 5.31 -11.26 15.77
C ALA A 20 6.78 -11.53 15.42
N ARG A 21 7.05 -12.47 14.50
CA ARG A 21 8.41 -12.76 14.03
C ARG A 21 9.06 -11.58 13.31
N LEU A 22 8.30 -10.82 12.52
CA LEU A 22 8.80 -9.61 11.85
C LEU A 22 9.22 -8.55 12.86
N LYS A 23 8.47 -8.39 13.96
CA LYS A 23 8.85 -7.48 15.05
C LYS A 23 10.17 -7.92 15.70
N ASP A 24 10.30 -9.19 16.06
CA ASP A 24 11.50 -9.72 16.71
C ASP A 24 12.72 -9.57 15.79
N TRP A 25 12.57 -9.98 14.52
CA TRP A 25 13.61 -9.81 13.50
C TRP A 25 13.99 -8.33 13.31
N ALA A 26 13.02 -7.42 13.26
CA ALA A 26 13.29 -6.00 13.09
C ALA A 26 14.10 -5.42 14.24
N LYS A 27 13.84 -5.86 15.49
CA LYS A 27 14.63 -5.46 16.66
C LYS A 27 16.04 -6.03 16.62
N GLU A 28 16.21 -7.28 16.19
CA GLU A 28 17.52 -7.93 16.07
C GLU A 28 18.40 -7.33 14.95
N ASN A 29 17.80 -6.64 13.97
CA ASN A 29 18.48 -6.12 12.79
C ASN A 29 18.47 -4.58 12.72
N ASP A 30 18.21 -3.88 13.84
CA ASP A 30 18.16 -2.41 13.93
C ASP A 30 17.19 -1.75 12.91
N CYS A 31 16.13 -2.48 12.54
CA CYS A 31 15.09 -2.05 11.61
C CYS A 31 13.78 -1.69 12.32
N TRP A 32 13.77 -1.66 13.66
CA TRP A 32 12.62 -1.33 14.49
C TRP A 32 12.69 0.12 14.98
N ILE A 33 11.69 0.92 14.60
CA ILE A 33 11.53 2.30 15.05
C ILE A 33 10.70 2.29 16.35
N GLU A 34 11.36 2.51 17.48
CA GLU A 34 10.71 2.45 18.80
C GLU A 34 9.65 3.55 19.02
N ASN A 35 9.90 4.77 18.54
CA ASN A 35 8.95 5.87 18.66
C ASN A 35 8.48 6.34 17.26
N PRO A 36 7.26 6.04 16.82
CA PRO A 36 6.74 6.49 15.51
C PRO A 36 6.61 8.01 15.40
N GLU A 37 6.47 8.75 16.51
CA GLU A 37 6.42 10.22 16.50
C GLU A 37 7.77 10.85 16.11
N SER A 38 8.85 10.07 16.13
CA SER A 38 10.15 10.50 15.59
C SER A 38 10.14 10.62 14.06
N LEU A 39 9.18 9.99 13.38
CA LEU A 39 9.05 10.04 11.92
C LEU A 39 8.45 11.37 11.45
N GLY A 40 7.63 12.02 12.28
CA GLY A 40 6.89 13.21 11.88
C GLY A 40 5.68 13.53 12.76
N VAL A 41 4.87 14.47 12.30
CA VAL A 41 3.61 14.85 12.94
C VAL A 41 2.49 13.97 12.40
N PHE A 42 1.73 13.32 13.28
CA PHE A 42 0.54 12.55 12.89
C PHE A 42 -0.42 13.45 12.10
N SER A 43 -0.79 13.01 10.89
CA SER A 43 -1.61 13.77 9.96
C SER A 43 -2.99 13.16 9.78
N ASP A 44 -3.05 11.84 9.54
CA ASP A 44 -4.31 11.16 9.22
C ASP A 44 -4.24 9.67 9.55
N ARG A 45 -5.41 9.02 9.55
CA ARG A 45 -5.55 7.58 9.67
C ARG A 45 -6.61 7.07 8.70
N GLY A 46 -6.15 6.26 7.74
CA GLY A 46 -7.00 5.47 6.87
C GLY A 46 -7.42 4.15 7.52
N SER A 47 -7.98 3.26 6.70
CA SER A 47 -8.31 1.91 7.15
C SER A 47 -7.04 1.17 7.59
N GLU A 48 -6.02 1.02 6.75
CA GLU A 48 -4.79 0.27 7.09
C GLU A 48 -3.57 1.11 7.47
N ASN A 49 -3.54 2.39 7.11
CA ASN A 49 -2.39 3.27 7.30
C ASN A 49 -2.64 4.32 8.39
N GLU A 50 -1.67 4.53 9.29
CA GLU A 50 -1.47 5.84 9.93
C GLU A 50 -0.46 6.65 9.11
N VAL A 51 -0.73 7.94 8.91
CA VAL A 51 0.10 8.82 8.10
C VAL A 51 0.75 9.87 9.00
N TYR A 52 2.06 10.03 8.87
CA TYR A 52 2.87 11.03 9.56
C TYR A 52 3.50 11.95 8.53
N MET A 53 3.28 13.26 8.66
CA MET A 53 3.96 14.27 7.87
C MET A 53 5.40 14.39 8.37
N ALA A 54 6.38 14.08 7.51
CA ALA A 54 7.78 14.11 7.91
C ALA A 54 8.22 15.54 8.26
N TYR A 55 9.17 15.66 9.19
CA TYR A 55 9.69 16.97 9.62
C TYR A 55 10.48 17.71 8.53
N ASP A 56 10.92 17.01 7.48
CA ASP A 56 11.56 17.63 6.31
C ASP A 56 10.56 18.40 5.41
N GLY A 57 9.26 18.23 5.63
CA GLY A 57 8.19 18.90 4.89
C GLY A 57 8.02 18.43 3.45
N ILE A 58 8.74 17.39 3.03
CA ILE A 58 8.72 16.86 1.66
C ILE A 58 8.39 15.38 1.60
N HIS A 59 8.33 14.66 2.72
CA HIS A 59 7.91 13.26 2.74
C HIS A 59 6.71 13.01 3.66
N VAL A 60 6.06 11.89 3.43
CA VAL A 60 5.13 11.27 4.37
C VAL A 60 5.62 9.87 4.74
N TYR A 61 5.39 9.49 5.99
CA TYR A 61 5.56 8.12 6.46
C TYR A 61 4.18 7.47 6.64
N LYS A 62 4.05 6.23 6.19
CA LYS A 62 2.86 5.40 6.32
C LYS A 62 3.18 4.19 7.17
N LEU A 63 2.45 4.03 8.27
CA LEU A 63 2.48 2.85 9.11
C LEU A 63 1.34 1.94 8.72
N ASN A 64 1.63 0.91 7.92
CA ASN A 64 0.66 -0.02 7.41
C ASN A 64 0.50 -1.24 8.33
N ASP A 65 -0.71 -1.50 8.84
CA ASP A 65 -1.01 -2.61 9.77
C ASP A 65 -1.30 -3.96 9.08
N PHE A 66 -0.98 -4.08 7.79
CA PHE A 66 -1.18 -5.25 6.95
C PHE A 66 -2.64 -5.64 6.75
N ARG A 67 -3.64 -4.81 7.08
CA ARG A 67 -5.06 -5.23 7.06
C ARG A 67 -5.50 -5.84 5.73
N TYR A 68 -5.18 -5.21 4.61
CA TYR A 68 -5.53 -5.73 3.28
C TYR A 68 -4.41 -6.57 2.67
N SER A 69 -3.68 -7.30 3.51
CA SER A 69 -2.74 -8.34 3.09
C SER A 69 -3.33 -9.72 3.35
N ASP A 70 -2.89 -10.71 2.57
CA ASP A 70 -3.20 -12.11 2.80
C ASP A 70 -2.63 -12.62 4.14
N ASP A 71 -3.01 -13.84 4.53
CA ASP A 71 -2.44 -14.51 5.69
C ASP A 71 -0.95 -14.76 5.53
N ASN A 72 -0.50 -15.02 4.30
CA ASN A 72 0.90 -14.90 3.91
C ASN A 72 1.25 -13.42 3.70
N LEU A 73 2.26 -12.90 4.40
CA LEU A 73 2.70 -11.51 4.23
C LEU A 73 3.70 -11.29 3.09
N THR A 74 4.22 -12.34 2.45
CA THR A 74 5.16 -12.18 1.33
C THR A 74 4.59 -11.30 0.20
N PRO A 75 3.32 -11.49 -0.23
CA PRO A 75 2.67 -10.62 -1.21
C PRO A 75 2.66 -9.14 -0.81
N PHE A 76 2.60 -8.81 0.50
CA PHE A 76 2.68 -7.41 0.93
C PHE A 76 4.00 -6.75 0.51
N PHE A 77 5.13 -7.46 0.65
CA PHE A 77 6.43 -6.91 0.30
C PHE A 77 6.65 -6.89 -1.22
N GLU A 78 6.12 -7.89 -1.94
CA GLU A 78 6.11 -7.91 -3.40
C GLU A 78 5.31 -6.74 -3.98
N ARG A 79 4.20 -6.35 -3.32
CA ARG A 79 3.38 -5.20 -3.75
C ARG A 79 4.16 -3.89 -3.77
N ILE A 80 5.13 -3.71 -2.86
CA ILE A 80 5.98 -2.50 -2.82
C ILE A 80 6.86 -2.45 -4.07
N VAL A 81 7.42 -3.60 -4.47
CA VAL A 81 8.24 -3.72 -5.68
C VAL A 81 7.39 -3.47 -6.92
N ALA A 82 6.21 -4.07 -7.00
CA ALA A 82 5.27 -3.86 -8.10
C ALA A 82 4.82 -2.40 -8.20
N HIS A 83 4.48 -1.75 -7.07
CA HIS A 83 4.14 -0.33 -7.03
C HIS A 83 5.24 0.52 -7.65
N ASN A 84 6.49 0.31 -7.23
CA ASN A 84 7.62 1.08 -7.73
C ASN A 84 7.94 0.82 -9.20
N GLN A 85 7.58 -0.36 -9.71
CA GLN A 85 7.71 -0.71 -11.12
C GLN A 85 6.69 0.06 -11.98
N TYR A 86 5.44 0.16 -11.52
CA TYR A 86 4.36 0.76 -12.30
C TYR A 86 4.21 2.27 -12.09
N PHE A 87 4.50 2.78 -10.89
CA PHE A 87 4.21 4.15 -10.46
C PHE A 87 5.49 4.90 -10.07
N THR A 88 6.35 5.13 -11.05
CA THR A 88 7.70 5.69 -10.86
C THR A 88 7.72 7.15 -10.39
N ALA A 89 6.62 7.89 -10.53
CA ALA A 89 6.51 9.27 -10.07
C ALA A 89 6.37 9.40 -8.54
N CYS A 90 5.91 8.36 -7.85
CA CYS A 90 5.69 8.37 -6.40
C CYS A 90 6.05 7.01 -5.76
N PRO A 91 7.32 6.58 -5.85
CA PRO A 91 7.72 5.28 -5.33
C PRO A 91 7.68 5.24 -3.81
N TYR A 92 7.55 4.04 -3.27
CA TYR A 92 7.73 3.74 -1.86
C TYR A 92 9.17 3.38 -1.53
N ASP A 93 9.66 3.91 -0.42
CA ASP A 93 10.83 3.37 0.27
C ASP A 93 10.37 2.57 1.48
N PHE A 94 10.78 1.31 1.57
CA PHE A 94 10.56 0.51 2.79
C PHE A 94 11.65 0.82 3.82
N ILE A 95 11.24 1.40 4.95
CA ILE A 95 12.17 1.92 5.97
C ILE A 95 12.43 0.90 7.08
N GLY A 96 11.43 0.10 7.42
CA GLY A 96 11.49 -0.84 8.53
C GLY A 96 10.13 -1.10 9.13
N PHE A 97 10.09 -1.31 10.44
CA PHE A 97 8.88 -1.61 11.18
C PHE A 97 8.74 -0.71 12.39
N SER A 98 7.50 -0.49 12.83
CA SER A 98 7.20 0.23 14.06
C SER A 98 5.90 -0.29 14.66
N GLN A 99 5.45 0.37 15.72
CA GLN A 99 4.17 0.13 16.34
C GLN A 99 3.31 1.39 16.23
N ASN A 100 2.08 1.25 15.72
CA ASN A 100 1.13 2.35 15.60
C ASN A 100 0.44 2.68 16.94
N ARG A 101 -0.43 3.69 16.96
CA ARG A 101 -1.08 4.17 18.20
C ARG A 101 -2.03 3.13 18.83
N ASP A 102 -2.55 2.21 18.03
CA ASP A 102 -3.36 1.05 18.48
C ASP A 102 -2.51 -0.14 18.93
N ARG A 103 -1.19 0.02 19.02
CA ARG A 103 -0.21 -1.00 19.39
C ARG A 103 -0.08 -2.16 18.39
N LYS A 104 -0.53 -1.97 17.14
CA LYS A 104 -0.30 -2.93 16.06
C LYS A 104 1.08 -2.75 15.47
N VAL A 105 1.72 -3.85 15.13
CA VAL A 105 2.99 -3.84 14.38
C VAL A 105 2.69 -3.46 12.94
N CYS A 106 3.47 -2.51 12.41
CA CYS A 106 3.28 -1.96 11.09
C CYS A 106 4.57 -1.99 10.29
N ALA A 107 4.44 -2.16 8.96
CA ALA A 107 5.48 -1.78 8.02
C ALA A 107 5.53 -0.25 7.93
N VAL A 108 6.73 0.33 7.91
CA VAL A 108 6.95 1.77 7.73
C VAL A 108 7.40 2.02 6.29
N LEU A 109 6.55 2.68 5.53
CA LEU A 109 6.83 3.14 4.16
C LEU A 109 7.06 4.64 4.17
N ARG A 110 8.04 5.13 3.43
CA ARG A 110 8.20 6.55 3.11
C ARG A 110 7.78 6.78 1.66
N GLN A 111 7.10 7.88 1.41
CA GLN A 111 6.73 8.33 0.07
C GLN A 111 6.92 9.84 -0.03
N GLN A 112 7.21 10.34 -1.24
CA GLN A 112 7.24 11.77 -1.52
C GLN A 112 5.87 12.39 -1.18
N LEU A 113 5.87 13.52 -0.47
CA LEU A 113 4.66 14.30 -0.28
C LEU A 113 4.28 14.94 -1.62
N VAL A 114 3.08 14.62 -2.10
CA VAL A 114 2.50 15.23 -3.29
C VAL A 114 1.75 16.49 -2.86
N VAL A 115 2.18 17.65 -3.36
CA VAL A 115 1.57 18.96 -3.09
C VAL A 115 1.09 19.59 -4.39
N ASN A 116 0.15 20.53 -4.31
CA ASN A 116 -0.41 21.23 -5.46
C ASN A 116 -0.89 20.26 -6.56
N ALA A 117 -1.61 19.22 -6.14
CA ALA A 117 -2.20 18.24 -7.04
C ALA A 117 -3.71 18.21 -6.85
N ARG A 118 -4.43 17.89 -7.91
CA ARG A 118 -5.86 17.60 -7.87
C ARG A 118 -6.10 16.09 -7.89
N GLU A 119 -7.27 15.67 -7.47
CA GLU A 119 -7.73 14.29 -7.71
C GLU A 119 -7.88 14.05 -9.23
N ALA A 120 -7.46 12.87 -9.68
CA ALA A 120 -7.71 12.41 -11.04
C ALA A 120 -9.19 12.04 -11.21
N THR A 121 -9.75 12.25 -12.41
CA THR A 121 -11.09 11.72 -12.70
C THR A 121 -11.03 10.20 -12.94
N PRO A 122 -12.14 9.46 -12.77
CA PRO A 122 -12.18 8.04 -13.10
C PRO A 122 -11.74 7.72 -14.54
N GLU A 123 -12.06 8.59 -15.50
CA GLU A 123 -11.65 8.46 -16.89
C GLU A 123 -10.14 8.64 -17.07
N GLU A 124 -9.54 9.58 -16.36
CA GLU A 124 -8.08 9.79 -16.35
C GLU A 124 -7.35 8.60 -15.74
N ILE A 125 -7.85 8.07 -14.62
CA ILE A 125 -7.30 6.87 -13.97
C ILE A 125 -7.33 5.70 -14.94
N LYS A 126 -8.49 5.45 -15.58
CA LYS A 126 -8.64 4.39 -16.56
C LYS A 126 -7.69 4.56 -17.75
N ALA A 127 -7.62 5.76 -18.32
CA ALA A 127 -6.74 6.05 -19.45
C ALA A 127 -5.27 5.85 -19.08
N GLU A 128 -4.86 6.23 -17.87
CA GLU A 128 -3.49 6.03 -17.41
C GLU A 128 -3.17 4.54 -17.23
N PHE A 129 -4.07 3.74 -16.64
CA PHE A 129 -3.90 2.28 -16.58
C PHE A 129 -3.80 1.64 -17.96
N GLU A 130 -4.66 2.01 -18.90
CA GLU A 130 -4.60 1.54 -20.29
C GLU A 130 -3.25 1.90 -20.94
N ARG A 131 -2.73 3.11 -20.67
CA ARG A 131 -1.42 3.55 -21.16
C ARG A 131 -0.27 2.71 -20.63
N ILE A 132 -0.34 2.24 -19.38
CA ILE A 132 0.68 1.39 -18.75
C ILE A 132 0.42 -0.12 -18.88
N GLY A 133 -0.53 -0.52 -19.74
CA GLY A 133 -0.75 -1.92 -20.12
C GLY A 133 -1.71 -2.69 -19.22
N PHE A 134 -2.50 -1.99 -18.40
CA PHE A 134 -3.59 -2.58 -17.62
C PHE A 134 -4.92 -2.40 -18.34
N HIS A 135 -5.90 -3.23 -18.03
CA HIS A 135 -7.28 -3.11 -18.48
C HIS A 135 -8.22 -3.20 -17.29
N ALA A 136 -9.36 -2.53 -17.40
CA ALA A 136 -10.41 -2.54 -16.41
C ALA A 136 -11.14 -3.90 -16.37
N GLU A 137 -11.41 -4.37 -15.16
CA GLU A 137 -12.20 -5.57 -14.86
C GLU A 137 -13.35 -5.22 -13.92
N ASP A 138 -14.37 -6.09 -13.87
CA ASP A 138 -15.58 -5.90 -13.05
C ASP A 138 -16.18 -4.49 -13.19
N ASN A 139 -16.47 -4.06 -14.42
CA ASN A 139 -16.97 -2.72 -14.75
C ASN A 139 -16.08 -1.54 -14.29
N GLY A 140 -14.77 -1.78 -14.10
CA GLY A 140 -13.81 -0.75 -13.69
C GLY A 140 -13.58 -0.67 -12.19
N GLU A 141 -14.08 -1.64 -11.42
CA GLU A 141 -13.81 -1.76 -9.98
C GLU A 141 -12.34 -2.09 -9.68
N TYR A 142 -11.66 -2.76 -10.60
CA TYR A 142 -10.21 -2.99 -10.54
C TYR A 142 -9.56 -3.06 -11.92
N PHE A 143 -8.22 -3.08 -11.93
CA PHE A 143 -7.42 -3.12 -13.15
C PHE A 143 -6.44 -4.28 -13.12
N THR A 144 -6.22 -4.95 -14.24
CA THR A 144 -5.25 -6.05 -14.35
C THR A 144 -4.40 -5.95 -15.60
N ASN A 145 -3.18 -6.48 -15.55
CA ASN A 145 -2.33 -6.71 -16.73
C ASN A 145 -2.04 -8.22 -16.94
N GLY A 146 -2.73 -9.09 -16.21
CA GLY A 146 -2.51 -10.55 -16.20
C GLY A 146 -1.31 -11.02 -15.37
N ILE A 147 -0.50 -10.09 -14.83
CA ILE A 147 0.59 -10.38 -13.89
C ILE A 147 0.22 -9.86 -12.50
N HIS A 148 -0.32 -8.65 -12.41
CA HIS A 148 -0.81 -8.03 -11.18
C HIS A 148 -2.19 -7.44 -11.37
N ASP A 149 -2.97 -7.52 -10.30
CA ASP A 149 -4.27 -6.85 -10.15
C ASP A 149 -4.10 -5.66 -9.20
N ILE A 150 -4.70 -4.52 -9.55
CA ILE A 150 -4.62 -3.26 -8.81
C ILE A 150 -6.01 -2.82 -8.37
N PHE A 151 -6.16 -2.64 -7.07
CA PHE A 151 -7.38 -2.19 -6.39
C PHE A 151 -7.18 -0.80 -5.79
N ASP A 152 -8.31 -0.19 -5.41
CA ASP A 152 -8.37 1.10 -4.70
C ASP A 152 -7.71 2.28 -5.44
N ALA A 153 -7.66 2.19 -6.77
CA ALA A 153 -7.28 3.30 -7.63
C ALA A 153 -8.48 4.22 -7.89
N VAL A 154 -8.83 5.00 -6.88
CA VAL A 154 -9.95 5.95 -6.86
C VAL A 154 -9.44 7.41 -6.84
N PRO A 155 -10.27 8.42 -7.17
CA PRO A 155 -9.83 9.82 -7.29
C PRO A 155 -8.99 10.36 -6.13
N ASN A 156 -9.33 10.04 -4.89
CA ASN A 156 -8.58 10.50 -3.71
C ASN A 156 -7.25 9.76 -3.47
N ASN A 157 -6.99 8.68 -4.22
CA ASN A 157 -5.75 7.89 -4.17
C ASN A 157 -4.87 8.05 -5.42
N VAL A 158 -5.35 8.77 -6.43
CA VAL A 158 -4.64 9.07 -7.67
C VAL A 158 -4.66 10.57 -7.91
N LEU A 159 -3.50 11.21 -7.78
CA LEU A 159 -3.37 12.67 -7.87
C LEU A 159 -2.71 13.06 -9.19
N VAL A 160 -3.16 14.16 -9.79
CA VAL A 160 -2.55 14.75 -10.98
C VAL A 160 -1.81 16.02 -10.55
N GLY A 161 -0.49 16.01 -10.71
CA GLY A 161 0.35 17.18 -10.43
C GLY A 161 0.31 18.20 -11.56
N ASP A 162 0.73 19.43 -11.24
CA ASP A 162 0.90 20.51 -12.23
C ASP A 162 1.95 20.20 -13.31
N ASP A 163 2.81 19.20 -13.08
CA ASP A 163 3.77 18.66 -14.04
C ASP A 163 3.16 17.64 -15.01
N GLY A 164 1.87 17.33 -14.86
CA GLY A 164 1.12 16.37 -15.66
C GLY A 164 1.34 14.90 -15.27
N ASN A 165 2.10 14.61 -14.21
CA ASN A 165 2.30 13.24 -13.72
C ASN A 165 1.12 12.77 -12.87
N TYR A 166 0.88 11.45 -12.92
CA TYR A 166 -0.05 10.77 -12.02
C TYR A 166 0.71 10.18 -10.83
N TYR A 167 0.26 10.50 -9.62
CA TYR A 167 0.82 10.03 -8.37
C TYR A 167 -0.17 9.08 -7.69
N PHE A 168 0.18 7.79 -7.69
CA PHE A 168 -0.59 6.74 -7.02
C PHE A 168 -0.08 6.58 -5.58
N ILE A 169 -0.95 6.78 -4.60
CA ILE A 169 -0.55 6.86 -3.19
C ILE A 169 -1.18 5.81 -2.28
N ASP A 170 -2.31 5.19 -2.57
CA ASP A 170 -2.88 4.17 -1.68
C ASP A 170 -3.54 3.02 -2.43
N THR A 171 -2.94 2.65 -3.57
CA THR A 171 -3.36 1.49 -4.34
C THR A 171 -2.93 0.19 -3.67
N ILE A 172 -3.73 -0.85 -3.83
CA ILE A 172 -3.43 -2.20 -3.35
C ILE A 172 -3.11 -3.07 -4.57
N ILE A 173 -1.97 -3.76 -4.54
CA ILE A 173 -1.50 -4.59 -5.64
C ILE A 173 -1.39 -6.04 -5.18
N PHE A 174 -1.97 -6.95 -5.94
CA PHE A 174 -1.84 -8.40 -5.77
C PHE A 174 -1.26 -9.02 -7.03
N LEU A 175 -0.59 -10.17 -6.88
CA LEU A 175 -0.33 -11.03 -8.04
C LEU A 175 -1.67 -11.49 -8.60
N SER A 176 -1.79 -11.40 -9.93
CA SER A 176 -2.99 -11.84 -10.62
C SER A 176 -3.08 -13.36 -10.55
N ASP A 177 -4.28 -13.87 -10.30
CA ASP A 177 -4.62 -15.28 -10.37
C ASP A 177 -5.96 -15.47 -11.10
N ASN A 178 -6.40 -16.72 -11.26
CA ASN A 178 -7.67 -17.01 -11.93
C ASN A 178 -8.91 -16.53 -11.13
N ASN A 179 -8.72 -15.94 -9.94
CA ASN A 179 -9.77 -15.54 -9.00
C ASN A 179 -9.65 -14.05 -8.61
N GLY A 180 -9.15 -13.18 -9.50
CA GLY A 180 -8.97 -11.74 -9.23
C GLY A 180 -10.20 -11.05 -8.60
N LEU A 181 -11.41 -11.44 -9.02
CA LEU A 181 -12.67 -10.95 -8.43
C LEU A 181 -12.84 -11.35 -6.95
N ASP A 182 -12.47 -12.56 -6.55
CA ASP A 182 -12.59 -12.98 -5.15
C ASP A 182 -11.50 -12.33 -4.29
N THR A 183 -10.31 -12.13 -4.85
CA THR A 183 -9.23 -11.35 -4.24
C THR A 183 -9.67 -9.89 -4.03
N TYR A 184 -10.28 -9.26 -5.05
CA TYR A 184 -10.90 -7.94 -4.95
C TYR A 184 -11.94 -7.88 -3.83
N LYS A 185 -12.90 -8.81 -3.81
CA LYS A 185 -13.95 -8.86 -2.78
C LYS A 185 -13.40 -9.01 -1.36
N LYS A 186 -12.29 -9.73 -1.20
CA LYS A 186 -11.68 -10.00 0.11
C LYS A 186 -10.82 -8.86 0.61
N TYR A 187 -10.07 -8.20 -0.29
CA TYR A 187 -9.00 -7.28 0.10
C TYR A 187 -9.20 -5.84 -0.36
N SER A 188 -10.24 -5.53 -1.15
CA SER A 188 -10.56 -4.14 -1.50
C SER A 188 -11.35 -3.43 -0.38
N PRO A 189 -10.91 -2.25 0.06
CA PRO A 189 -11.70 -1.37 0.92
C PRO A 189 -13.03 -0.99 0.30
N ASN A 190 -13.10 -0.82 -1.04
CA ASN A 190 -14.29 -0.32 -1.74
C ASN A 190 -15.40 -1.36 -1.78
N TYR A 191 -15.06 -2.63 -2.01
CA TYR A 191 -16.05 -3.70 -1.92
C TYR A 191 -16.61 -3.85 -0.50
N SER A 192 -15.76 -3.70 0.52
CA SER A 192 -16.18 -3.79 1.93
C SER A 192 -17.16 -2.66 2.31
N LYS A 193 -17.02 -1.48 1.72
CA LYS A 193 -17.91 -0.33 1.92
C LYS A 193 -19.25 -0.49 1.19
N GLY A 194 -19.25 -1.09 -0.01
CA GLY A 194 -20.45 -1.29 -0.84
C GLY A 194 -21.52 -2.25 -0.27
N LYS A 195 -21.24 -2.92 0.86
CA LYS A 195 -22.23 -3.73 1.61
C LYS A 195 -22.90 -2.99 2.76
N MET A 196 -22.55 -1.72 3.00
CA MET A 196 -23.38 -0.81 3.78
C MET A 196 -24.36 -0.13 2.81
N PHE A 197 -25.63 -0.55 2.83
CA PHE A 197 -26.81 -0.06 2.08
C PHE A 197 -27.27 -0.92 0.88
N PRO A 198 -28.60 -1.04 0.65
CA PRO A 198 -29.71 -0.43 1.41
C PRO A 198 -30.11 -1.22 2.66
#